data_AF-A0A2V1CN17-F1
#
_entry.id   AF-A0A2V1CN17-F1
#
_cell.length_a   1.000
_cell.length_b   1.000
_cell.length_c   1.000
_cell.angle_alpha   90.00
_cell.angle_beta   90.00
_cell.angle_gamma   90.00
#
_symmetry.space_group_name_H-M   'P 1'
#
loop_
_entity.id
_entity.type
_entity.pdbx_description
1 polymer ?
#
loop_
_entity_poly.entity_id
_entity_poly.type
_entity_poly.pdbx_seq_one_letter_code
_entity_poly.pdbx_strand_id
1 'polypeptide(L)'
;MELCLKASLLKNDASKSLTDPSSTSNSDRYRVHYLIKESKAFVTMSILGQIMGNVAPLLAAVVAFYRPMDAAVVASGLLIGGGIFAILSPVELGLHYGIPFADASNTLFVPGLGGRNAAIGIATLILRFLGERRSMGIILGVYTLAGFSDIGLLLSTPGSENLAEHVRNVTILLIISFRLLKG
;
A
#
# COMPACT_ATOMS: atom_id res chain seq x y z
N MET A 1 17.74 -4.72 -4.73
CA MET A 1 19.01 -4.81 -3.96
C MET A 1 20.01 -3.73 -4.35
N GLU A 2 20.13 -3.39 -5.64
CA GLU A 2 21.06 -2.38 -6.18
C GLU A 2 20.88 -0.95 -5.60
N LEU A 3 19.62 -0.53 -5.36
CA LEU A 3 19.31 0.76 -4.73
C LEU A 3 19.79 0.86 -3.27
N CYS A 4 19.76 -0.25 -2.53
CA CYS A 4 20.23 -0.31 -1.15
C CYS A 4 21.76 -0.20 -1.10
N LEU A 5 22.45 -0.79 -2.08
CA LEU A 5 23.90 -0.68 -2.25
C LEU A 5 24.32 0.76 -2.62
N LYS A 6 23.58 1.42 -3.53
CA LYS A 6 23.80 2.83 -3.88
C LYS A 6 23.60 3.77 -2.69
N ALA A 7 22.56 3.54 -1.88
CA ALA A 7 22.33 4.31 -0.65
C ALA A 7 23.45 4.08 0.38
N SER A 8 23.98 2.86 0.49
CA SER A 8 25.11 2.51 1.36
C SER A 8 26.41 3.21 0.92
N LEU A 9 26.69 3.25 -0.39
CA LEU A 9 27.89 3.90 -0.94
C LEU A 9 27.83 5.43 -0.76
N LEU A 10 26.67 6.05 -1.05
CA LEU A 10 26.46 7.48 -0.82
C LEU A 10 26.61 7.86 0.67
N LYS A 11 26.23 6.95 1.59
CA LYS A 11 26.42 7.16 3.03
C LYS A 11 27.89 7.13 3.44
N ASN A 12 28.70 6.28 2.82
CA ASN A 12 30.14 6.20 3.06
C ASN A 12 30.90 7.42 2.51
N ASP A 13 30.53 7.91 1.34
CA ASP A 13 31.17 9.11 0.75
C ASP A 13 30.78 10.39 1.50
N ALA A 14 29.50 10.52 1.89
CA ALA A 14 29.06 11.63 2.74
C ALA A 14 29.73 11.60 4.13
N SER A 15 29.95 10.41 4.70
CA SER A 15 30.66 10.23 5.97
C SER A 15 32.12 10.68 5.90
N LYS A 16 32.81 10.48 4.77
CA LYS A 16 34.21 10.93 4.58
C LYS A 16 34.31 12.44 4.36
N SER A 17 33.29 13.08 3.79
CA SER A 17 33.24 14.53 3.60
C SER A 17 32.98 15.30 4.90
N LEU A 18 32.44 14.66 5.95
CA LEU A 18 32.07 15.30 7.22
C LEU A 18 33.24 15.44 8.21
N THR A 19 34.40 14.86 7.93
CA THR A 19 35.59 14.90 8.81
C THR A 19 36.51 16.11 8.57
N ASP A 20 36.22 16.97 7.59
CA ASP A 20 36.96 18.21 7.37
C ASP A 20 36.07 19.45 7.70
N PRO A 21 36.16 19.99 8.92
CA PRO A 21 35.26 21.05 9.40
C PRO A 21 35.52 22.43 8.76
N SER A 22 36.51 22.55 7.87
CA SER A 22 36.99 23.84 7.36
C SER A 22 36.38 24.28 6.01
N SER A 23 35.65 23.41 5.30
CA SER A 23 35.26 23.68 3.90
C SER A 23 33.78 23.46 3.54
N THR A 24 32.93 22.97 4.44
CA THR A 24 31.51 22.74 4.10
C THR A 24 30.69 24.04 4.12
N SER A 25 30.32 24.51 2.94
CA SER A 25 29.31 25.55 2.71
C SER A 25 28.00 25.19 3.42
N ASN A 26 27.27 26.19 3.93
CA ASN A 26 25.95 25.97 4.53
C ASN A 26 25.00 25.18 3.61
N SER A 27 25.16 25.31 2.29
CA SER A 27 24.42 24.54 1.26
C SER A 27 24.57 23.02 1.42
N ASP A 28 25.78 22.54 1.73
CA ASP A 28 26.06 21.10 1.81
C ASP A 28 25.44 20.48 3.07
N ARG A 29 25.35 21.25 4.17
CA ARG A 29 24.67 20.79 5.39
C ARG A 29 23.17 20.60 5.17
N TYR A 30 22.52 21.49 4.42
CA TYR A 30 21.09 21.34 4.08
C TYR A 30 20.85 20.11 3.19
N ARG A 31 21.76 19.86 2.24
CA ARG A 31 21.66 18.71 1.33
C ARG A 31 21.77 17.37 2.07
N VAL A 32 22.71 17.24 3.01
CA VAL A 32 22.85 16.03 3.84
C VAL A 32 21.63 15.83 4.75
N HIS A 33 21.10 16.89 5.37
CA HIS A 33 19.88 16.79 6.18
C HIS A 33 18.66 16.36 5.36
N TYR A 34 18.52 16.87 4.13
CA TYR A 34 17.45 16.50 3.21
C TYR A 34 17.55 15.01 2.82
N LEU A 35 18.73 14.55 2.42
CA LEU A 35 18.97 13.14 2.06
C LEU A 35 18.72 12.18 3.22
N ILE A 36 19.10 12.55 4.45
CA ILE A 36 18.79 11.73 5.63
C ILE A 36 17.27 11.66 5.88
N LYS A 37 16.55 12.78 5.73
CA LYS A 37 15.09 12.84 5.89
C LYS A 37 14.38 11.98 4.85
N GLU A 38 14.80 12.06 3.59
CA GLU A 38 14.28 11.20 2.52
C GLU A 38 14.59 9.72 2.77
N SER A 39 15.80 9.37 3.23
CA SER A 39 16.16 7.98 3.51
C SER A 39 15.30 7.36 4.62
N LYS A 40 14.97 8.13 5.66
CA LYS A 40 14.11 7.67 6.77
C LYS A 40 12.66 7.51 6.33
N ALA A 41 12.16 8.45 5.52
CA ALA A 41 10.83 8.34 4.93
C ALA A 41 10.73 7.08 4.06
N PHE A 42 11.72 6.84 3.20
CA PHE A 42 11.78 5.67 2.33
C PHE A 42 11.77 4.34 3.11
N VAL A 43 12.60 4.21 4.15
CA VAL A 43 12.64 3.00 4.98
C VAL A 43 11.30 2.79 5.70
N THR A 44 10.71 3.85 6.25
CA THR A 44 9.43 3.76 6.96
C THR A 44 8.30 3.35 6.02
N MET A 45 8.26 3.92 4.81
CA MET A 45 7.30 3.54 3.77
C MET A 45 7.49 2.10 3.29
N SER A 46 8.74 1.64 3.17
CA SER A 46 9.03 0.25 2.78
C SER A 46 8.53 -0.76 3.82
N ILE A 47 8.72 -0.48 5.12
CA ILE A 47 8.23 -1.34 6.21
C ILE A 47 6.70 -1.32 6.23
N LEU A 48 6.10 -0.13 6.12
CA LEU A 48 4.65 0.02 6.10
C LEU A 48 4.04 -0.74 4.92
N GLY A 49 4.65 -0.65 3.73
CA GLY A 49 4.27 -1.40 2.55
C GLY A 49 4.31 -2.91 2.77
N GLN A 50 5.35 -3.45 3.43
CA GLN A 50 5.39 -4.88 3.74
C GLN A 50 4.31 -5.31 4.74
N ILE A 51 4.06 -4.51 5.77
CA ILE A 51 3.02 -4.82 6.76
C ILE A 51 1.64 -4.79 6.10
N MET A 52 1.35 -3.73 5.34
CA MET A 52 0.05 -3.55 4.69
C MET A 52 -0.16 -4.52 3.52
N GLY A 53 0.90 -4.82 2.77
CA GLY A 53 0.85 -5.69 1.61
C GLY A 53 0.78 -7.17 1.97
N ASN A 54 1.51 -7.63 2.98
CA ASN A 54 1.70 -9.05 3.25
C ASN A 54 1.13 -9.53 4.59
N VAL A 55 1.44 -8.86 5.69
CA VAL A 55 1.10 -9.35 7.03
C VAL A 55 -0.37 -9.14 7.35
N ALA A 56 -0.86 -7.92 7.13
CA ALA A 56 -2.20 -7.53 7.54
C ALA A 56 -3.33 -8.27 6.77
N PRO A 57 -3.22 -8.54 5.45
CA PRO A 57 -4.21 -9.36 4.75
C PRO A 57 -4.29 -10.77 5.31
N LEU A 58 -3.15 -11.42 5.57
CA LEU A 58 -3.11 -12.76 6.16
C LEU A 58 -3.74 -12.78 7.55
N LEU A 59 -3.46 -11.77 8.38
CA LEU A 59 -4.11 -11.60 9.68
C LEU A 59 -5.63 -11.45 9.52
N ALA A 60 -6.08 -10.61 8.58
CA ALA A 60 -7.50 -10.43 8.30
C ALA A 60 -8.16 -11.76 7.89
N ALA A 61 -7.48 -12.58 7.08
CA ALA A 61 -7.96 -13.90 6.68
C ALA A 61 -8.15 -14.83 7.89
N VAL A 62 -7.18 -14.89 8.80
CA VAL A 62 -7.25 -15.70 10.03
C VAL A 62 -8.38 -15.20 10.93
N VAL A 63 -8.46 -13.88 11.15
CA VAL A 63 -9.50 -13.26 11.99
C VAL A 63 -10.89 -13.49 11.39
N ALA A 64 -11.03 -13.56 10.05
CA ALA A 64 -12.32 -13.75 9.37
C ALA A 64 -13.04 -15.04 9.76
N PHE A 65 -12.30 -16.08 10.13
CA PHE A 65 -12.89 -17.34 10.58
C PHE A 65 -13.60 -17.20 11.91
N TYR A 66 -13.01 -16.47 12.86
CA TYR A 66 -13.50 -16.38 14.23
C TYR A 66 -14.34 -15.12 14.49
N ARG A 67 -13.94 -13.99 13.93
CA ARG A 67 -14.49 -12.65 14.21
C ARG A 67 -14.60 -11.84 12.90
N PRO A 68 -15.56 -12.18 12.01
CA PRO A 68 -15.63 -11.62 10.66
C PRO A 68 -15.87 -10.10 10.64
N MET A 69 -16.54 -9.53 11.65
CA MET A 69 -16.67 -8.07 11.74
C MET A 69 -15.33 -7.37 12.00
N ASP A 70 -14.45 -7.98 12.79
CA ASP A 70 -13.14 -7.39 13.08
C ASP A 70 -12.18 -7.57 11.90
N ALA A 71 -12.27 -8.70 11.19
CA ALA A 71 -11.57 -8.88 9.92
C ALA A 71 -11.97 -7.81 8.90
N ALA A 72 -13.26 -7.46 8.83
CA ALA A 72 -13.73 -6.39 7.98
C ALA A 72 -13.18 -5.02 8.39
N VAL A 73 -13.04 -4.74 9.70
CA VAL A 73 -12.40 -3.50 10.19
C VAL A 73 -10.92 -3.45 9.78
N VAL A 74 -10.20 -4.56 9.90
CA VAL A 74 -8.80 -4.65 9.44
C VAL A 74 -8.72 -4.40 7.93
N ALA A 75 -9.58 -5.05 7.13
CA ALA A 75 -9.66 -4.83 5.69
C ALA A 75 -9.99 -3.37 5.35
N SER A 76 -10.93 -2.73 6.06
CA SER A 76 -11.23 -1.30 5.89
C SER A 76 -10.03 -0.42 6.18
N GLY A 77 -9.28 -0.71 7.25
CA GLY A 77 -8.06 0.03 7.59
C GLY A 77 -7.02 -0.05 6.47
N LEU A 78 -6.85 -1.24 5.87
CA LEU A 78 -5.96 -1.42 4.72
C LEU A 78 -6.44 -0.67 3.48
N LEU A 79 -7.74 -0.70 3.19
CA LEU A 79 -8.33 0.02 2.08
C LEU A 79 -8.19 1.54 2.23
N ILE A 80 -8.41 2.08 3.44
CA ILE A 80 -8.25 3.51 3.73
C ILE A 80 -6.78 3.91 3.66
N GLY A 81 -5.90 3.19 4.36
CA GLY A 81 -4.48 3.52 4.39
C GLY A 81 -3.84 3.41 3.00
N GLY A 82 -4.12 2.31 2.28
CA GLY A 82 -3.64 2.11 0.92
C GLY A 82 -4.23 3.12 -0.05
N GLY A 83 -5.51 3.48 0.12
CA GLY A 83 -6.18 4.49 -0.68
C GLY A 83 -5.61 5.90 -0.49
N ILE A 84 -5.36 6.31 0.75
CA ILE A 84 -4.71 7.59 1.06
C ILE A 84 -3.27 7.59 0.52
N PHE A 85 -2.53 6.50 0.71
CA PHE A 85 -1.17 6.38 0.19
C PHE A 85 -1.12 6.50 -1.34
N ALA A 86 -2.08 5.89 -2.06
CA ALA A 86 -2.23 6.02 -3.51
C ALA A 86 -2.42 7.48 -3.98
N ILE A 87 -3.14 8.28 -3.20
CA ILE A 87 -3.42 9.68 -3.51
C ILE A 87 -2.18 10.55 -3.27
N LEU A 88 -1.45 10.28 -2.19
CA LEU A 88 -0.27 11.07 -1.80
C LEU A 88 0.99 10.69 -2.60
N SER A 89 1.16 9.41 -2.92
CA SER A 89 2.34 8.83 -3.57
C SER A 89 1.94 7.92 -4.75
N PRO A 90 1.33 8.44 -5.83
CA PRO A 90 0.80 7.62 -6.93
C PRO A 90 1.87 6.84 -7.69
N VAL A 91 3.07 7.39 -7.85
CA VAL A 91 4.18 6.72 -8.55
C VAL A 91 4.72 5.55 -7.73
N GLU A 92 4.97 5.77 -6.43
CA GLU A 92 5.45 4.71 -5.53
C GLU A 92 4.46 3.57 -5.44
N LEU A 93 3.16 3.89 -5.35
CA LEU A 93 2.14 2.86 -5.34
C LEU A 93 2.03 2.17 -6.71
N GLY A 94 2.13 2.88 -7.83
CA GLY A 94 2.14 2.25 -9.17
C GLY A 94 3.25 1.21 -9.32
N LEU A 95 4.46 1.53 -8.82
CA LEU A 95 5.57 0.57 -8.77
C LEU A 95 5.24 -0.62 -7.86
N HIS A 96 4.72 -0.37 -6.66
CA HIS A 96 4.34 -1.43 -5.73
C HIS A 96 3.18 -2.30 -6.26
N TYR A 97 2.28 -1.71 -7.02
CA TYR A 97 1.18 -2.38 -7.69
C TYR A 97 1.66 -3.35 -8.77
N GLY A 98 2.92 -3.22 -9.20
CA GLY A 98 3.55 -4.06 -10.21
C GLY A 98 3.53 -3.44 -11.60
N ILE A 99 3.42 -2.11 -11.73
CA ILE A 99 3.53 -1.43 -13.03
C ILE A 99 5.01 -1.03 -13.23
N PRO A 100 5.78 -1.73 -14.08
CA PRO A 100 7.24 -1.58 -14.14
C PRO A 100 7.70 -0.20 -14.65
N PHE A 101 6.83 0.50 -15.38
CA PHE A 101 7.13 1.81 -15.97
C PHE A 101 6.42 2.96 -15.25
N ALA A 102 5.94 2.77 -14.03
CA ALA A 102 5.17 3.80 -13.32
C ALA A 102 5.94 5.13 -13.20
N ASP A 103 5.36 6.19 -13.74
CA ASP A 103 5.85 7.56 -13.73
C ASP A 103 4.67 8.55 -13.57
N ALA A 104 4.98 9.83 -13.38
CA ALA A 104 3.95 10.84 -13.15
C ALA A 104 2.95 11.00 -14.33
N SER A 105 3.33 10.62 -15.54
CA SER A 105 2.49 10.75 -16.74
C SER A 105 1.53 9.57 -16.92
N ASN A 106 1.91 8.38 -16.46
CA ASN A 106 1.12 7.16 -16.62
C ASN A 106 0.43 6.69 -15.32
N THR A 107 0.71 7.30 -14.16
CA THR A 107 0.03 6.99 -12.88
C THR A 107 -1.14 7.92 -12.58
N LEU A 108 -1.65 8.68 -13.55
CA LEU A 108 -2.76 9.64 -13.33
C LEU A 108 -4.06 8.98 -12.84
N PHE A 109 -4.24 7.68 -13.10
CA PHE A 109 -5.40 6.91 -12.63
C PHE A 109 -5.24 6.38 -11.19
N VAL A 110 -4.01 6.32 -10.66
CA VAL A 110 -3.71 5.74 -9.33
C VAL A 110 -4.43 6.47 -8.20
N PRO A 111 -4.51 7.82 -8.16
CA PRO A 111 -5.31 8.52 -7.17
C PRO A 111 -6.80 8.17 -7.23
N GLY A 112 -7.33 7.91 -8.43
CA GLY A 112 -8.72 7.47 -8.62
C GLY A 112 -8.98 6.09 -8.02
N LEU A 113 -8.07 5.13 -8.25
CA LEU A 113 -8.09 3.81 -7.60
C LEU A 113 -7.94 3.94 -6.08
N GLY A 114 -7.09 4.87 -5.64
CA GLY A 114 -6.89 5.25 -4.25
C GLY A 114 -8.18 5.71 -3.57
N GLY A 115 -8.85 6.69 -4.18
CA GLY A 115 -10.13 7.22 -3.70
C GLY A 115 -11.20 6.14 -3.63
N ARG A 116 -11.29 5.26 -4.63
CA ARG A 116 -12.19 4.10 -4.64
C ARG A 116 -11.95 3.18 -3.43
N ASN A 117 -10.69 2.80 -3.18
CA ASN A 117 -10.32 1.98 -2.02
C ASN A 117 -10.72 2.68 -0.71
N ALA A 118 -10.34 3.94 -0.54
CA ALA A 118 -10.63 4.70 0.68
C ALA A 118 -12.13 4.83 0.94
N ALA A 119 -12.92 5.11 -0.10
CA ALA A 119 -14.38 5.22 0.00
C ALA A 119 -15.02 3.92 0.49
N ILE A 120 -14.60 2.76 -0.04
CA ILE A 120 -15.14 1.46 0.37
C ILE A 120 -14.72 1.10 1.79
N GLY A 121 -13.48 1.41 2.18
CA GLY A 121 -13.04 1.22 3.56
C GLY A 121 -13.84 2.07 4.54
N ILE A 122 -14.08 3.36 4.22
CA ILE A 122 -14.91 4.26 5.03
C ILE A 122 -16.36 3.75 5.11
N ALA A 123 -16.97 3.39 3.98
CA ALA A 123 -18.33 2.86 3.93
C ALA A 123 -18.47 1.61 4.81
N THR A 124 -17.48 0.71 4.75
CA THR A 124 -17.45 -0.51 5.56
C THR A 124 -17.32 -0.20 7.05
N LEU A 125 -16.53 0.82 7.45
CA LEU A 125 -16.48 1.28 8.85
C LEU A 125 -17.79 1.89 9.32
N ILE A 126 -18.47 2.69 8.49
CA ILE A 126 -19.78 3.25 8.83
C ILE A 126 -20.78 2.12 9.07
N LEU A 127 -20.84 1.14 8.17
CA LEU A 127 -21.72 -0.03 8.35
C LEU A 127 -21.36 -0.84 9.59
N ARG A 128 -20.07 -0.93 9.95
CA ARG A 128 -19.63 -1.54 11.21
C ARG A 128 -20.18 -0.81 12.43
N PHE A 129 -20.17 0.53 12.43
CA PHE A 129 -20.71 1.35 13.51
C PHE A 129 -22.23 1.22 13.62
N LEU A 130 -22.92 1.09 12.49
CA LEU A 130 -24.37 0.86 12.45
C LEU A 130 -24.76 -0.58 12.83
N GLY A 131 -23.81 -1.51 12.95
CA GLY A 131 -24.08 -2.92 13.20
C GLY A 131 -24.61 -3.68 11.97
N GLU A 132 -24.51 -3.08 10.78
CA GLU A 132 -25.05 -3.58 9.51
C GLU A 132 -24.15 -4.66 8.87
N ARG A 133 -23.99 -5.78 9.58
CA ARG A 133 -23.09 -6.88 9.22
C ARG A 133 -23.31 -7.41 7.80
N ARG A 134 -24.57 -7.69 7.42
CA ARG A 134 -24.87 -8.25 6.09
C ARG A 134 -24.56 -7.25 4.98
N SER A 135 -24.89 -5.98 5.18
CA SER A 135 -24.58 -4.90 4.24
C SER A 135 -23.07 -4.76 4.03
N MET A 136 -22.25 -4.92 5.07
CA MET A 136 -20.79 -5.02 4.94
C MET A 136 -20.37 -6.20 4.07
N GLY A 137 -20.99 -7.38 4.29
CA GLY A 137 -20.74 -8.56 3.46
C GLY A 137 -21.04 -8.31 1.99
N ILE A 138 -22.16 -7.68 1.68
CA ILE A 138 -22.57 -7.33 0.30
C ILE A 138 -21.58 -6.35 -0.32
N ILE A 139 -21.27 -5.23 0.34
CA ILE A 139 -20.41 -4.19 -0.25
C ILE A 139 -19.00 -4.72 -0.50
N LEU A 140 -18.43 -5.47 0.46
CA LEU A 140 -17.11 -6.09 0.29
C LEU A 140 -17.11 -7.17 -0.80
N GLY A 141 -18.19 -7.94 -0.89
CA GLY A 141 -18.38 -8.96 -1.93
C GLY A 141 -18.43 -8.35 -3.32
N VAL A 142 -19.26 -7.32 -3.52
CA VAL A 142 -19.33 -6.57 -4.79
C VAL A 142 -17.98 -5.90 -5.10
N TYR A 143 -17.29 -5.40 -4.08
CA TYR A 143 -15.98 -4.77 -4.27
C TYR A 143 -14.90 -5.72 -4.81
N THR A 144 -15.07 -7.03 -4.71
CA THR A 144 -14.13 -7.98 -5.32
C THR A 144 -14.06 -7.83 -6.85
N LEU A 145 -15.10 -7.29 -7.50
CA LEU A 145 -15.08 -6.96 -8.93
C LEU A 145 -13.99 -5.94 -9.29
N ALA A 146 -13.74 -4.98 -8.40
CA ALA A 146 -12.62 -4.06 -8.53
C ALA A 146 -11.29 -4.82 -8.49
N GLY A 147 -11.13 -5.73 -7.52
CA GLY A 147 -9.94 -6.57 -7.43
C GLY A 147 -9.73 -7.53 -8.61
N PHE A 148 -10.81 -8.05 -9.23
CA PHE A 148 -10.69 -8.80 -10.48
C PHE A 148 -10.26 -7.93 -11.66
N SER A 149 -10.75 -6.68 -11.71
CA SER A 149 -10.33 -5.72 -12.73
C SER A 149 -8.85 -5.39 -12.60
N ASP A 150 -8.40 -5.20 -11.36
CA ASP A 150 -7.00 -4.99 -10.98
C ASP A 150 -6.09 -6.16 -11.43
N ILE A 151 -6.52 -7.41 -11.18
CA ILE A 151 -5.84 -8.63 -11.68
C ILE A 151 -5.77 -8.65 -13.22
N GLY A 152 -6.87 -8.32 -13.89
CA GLY A 152 -6.93 -8.25 -15.36
C GLY A 152 -5.97 -7.21 -15.94
N LEU A 153 -5.83 -6.06 -15.28
CA LEU A 153 -4.89 -5.01 -15.66
C LEU A 153 -3.44 -5.50 -15.57
N LEU A 154 -3.08 -6.21 -14.49
CA LEU A 154 -1.74 -6.78 -14.35
C LEU A 154 -1.46 -7.85 -15.40
N LEU A 155 -2.40 -8.78 -15.62
CA LEU A 155 -2.27 -9.80 -16.67
C LEU A 155 -2.11 -9.21 -18.07
N SER A 156 -2.65 -8.01 -18.30
CA SER A 156 -2.56 -7.30 -19.58
C SER A 156 -1.32 -6.39 -19.69
N THR A 157 -0.55 -6.23 -18.62
CA THR A 157 0.62 -5.34 -18.56
C THR A 157 1.91 -6.17 -18.64
N PRO A 158 2.67 -6.11 -19.74
CA PRO A 158 3.93 -6.85 -19.87
C PRO A 158 4.92 -6.47 -18.77
N GLY A 159 5.52 -7.48 -18.14
CA GLY A 159 6.47 -7.28 -17.05
C GLY A 159 5.82 -6.90 -15.71
N SER A 160 4.50 -7.05 -15.58
CA SER A 160 3.83 -6.79 -14.31
C SER A 160 4.29 -7.76 -13.21
N GLU A 161 4.47 -7.24 -12.00
CA GLU A 161 4.79 -8.03 -10.81
C GLU A 161 3.58 -8.10 -9.86
N ASN A 162 3.70 -8.83 -8.74
CA ASN A 162 2.71 -8.85 -7.65
C ASN A 162 1.28 -9.34 -7.97
N LEU A 163 1.10 -10.04 -9.10
CA LEU A 163 -0.17 -10.70 -9.45
C LEU A 163 -0.67 -11.63 -8.33
N ALA A 164 0.23 -12.42 -7.73
CA ALA A 164 -0.10 -13.34 -6.66
C ALA A 164 -0.65 -12.62 -5.41
N GLU A 165 -0.13 -11.43 -5.09
CA GLU A 165 -0.60 -10.62 -3.96
C GLU A 165 -2.03 -10.13 -4.20
N HIS A 166 -2.36 -9.73 -5.43
CA HIS A 166 -3.71 -9.30 -5.80
C HIS A 166 -4.71 -10.47 -5.74
N VAL A 167 -4.35 -11.63 -6.30
CA VAL A 167 -5.18 -12.85 -6.21
C VAL A 167 -5.44 -13.24 -4.75
N ARG A 168 -4.41 -13.18 -3.90
CA ARG A 168 -4.54 -13.44 -2.47
C ARG A 168 -5.51 -12.44 -1.83
N ASN A 169 -5.34 -11.14 -2.04
CA ASN A 169 -6.17 -10.11 -1.42
C ASN A 169 -7.64 -10.23 -1.83
N VAL A 170 -7.92 -10.51 -3.11
CA VAL A 170 -9.29 -10.77 -3.60
C VAL A 170 -9.90 -12.00 -2.93
N THR A 171 -9.13 -13.09 -2.82
CA THR A 171 -9.59 -14.32 -2.15
C THR A 171 -9.94 -14.07 -0.69
N ILE A 172 -9.10 -13.32 0.04
CA ILE A 172 -9.34 -12.96 1.43
C ILE A 172 -10.61 -12.12 1.58
N LEU A 173 -10.81 -11.15 0.68
CA LEU A 173 -12.00 -10.29 0.70
C LEU A 173 -13.28 -11.08 0.43
N LEU A 174 -13.24 -12.07 -0.48
CA LEU A 174 -14.34 -13.01 -0.73
C LEU A 174 -14.67 -13.84 0.52
N ILE A 175 -13.65 -14.37 1.22
CA ILE A 175 -13.85 -15.12 2.46
C ILE A 175 -14.51 -14.23 3.52
N ILE A 176 -14.01 -13.01 3.73
CA ILE A 176 -14.60 -12.05 4.68
C ILE A 176 -16.05 -11.76 4.32
N SER A 177 -16.32 -11.44 3.05
CA SER A 177 -17.68 -11.16 2.54
C SER A 177 -18.63 -12.33 2.82
N PHE A 178 -18.25 -13.56 2.43
CA PHE A 178 -19.09 -14.74 2.65
C PHE A 178 -19.36 -15.00 4.15
N ARG A 179 -18.35 -14.82 5.01
CA ARG A 179 -18.49 -14.99 6.46
C ARG A 179 -19.41 -13.95 7.08
N LEU A 180 -19.39 -12.71 6.59
CA LEU A 180 -20.31 -11.65 7.03
C LEU A 180 -21.75 -11.93 6.61
N LEU A 181 -21.97 -12.54 5.44
CA LEU A 181 -23.31 -12.89 4.96
C LEU A 181 -23.94 -14.08 5.71
N LYS A 182 -23.14 -15.07 6.11
CA LYS A 182 -23.64 -16.32 6.71
C LYS A 182 -24.01 -16.20 8.19
N GLY A 183 -23.32 -15.36 8.95
CA GLY A 183 -23.58 -15.16 10.38
C GLY A 183 -24.50 -13.98 10.62
#